data_AF-A0A9E2BAZ8-F1
#
_entry.id   AF-A0A9E2BAZ8-F1
#
_cell.length_a   1.000
_cell.length_b   1.000
_cell.length_c   1.000
_cell.angle_alpha   90.00
_cell.angle_beta   90.00
_cell.angle_gamma   90.00
#
_symmetry.space_group_name_H-M   'P 1'
#
loop_
_entity.id
_entity.type
_entity.pdbx_description
1 polymer ?
#
loop_
_entity_poly.entity_id
_entity_poly.type
_entity_poly.pdbx_seq_one_letter_code
_entity_poly.pdbx_strand_id
1 'polypeptide(L)'
;MKVNSRVRLQFRIQSGVFLLLFIGLLVALAWLSNRYPLTVDMSANQRNSLSQESQRLIESIELPLEITLFVSPINQSKPLLETLFERYQQRQPNISFQSLNPDLYPD
;
A
#
# COMPACT_ATOMS: atom_id res chain seq x y z
N MET A 1 -50.51 -15.40 9.09
CA MET A 1 -49.85 -15.83 10.35
C MET A 1 -49.94 -14.70 11.37
N LYS A 2 -50.49 -14.94 12.58
CA LYS A 2 -50.56 -13.90 13.63
C LYS A 2 -49.18 -13.75 14.27
N VAL A 3 -48.49 -12.66 13.97
CA VAL A 3 -47.17 -12.39 14.55
C VAL A 3 -47.36 -12.06 16.04
N ASN A 4 -46.81 -12.92 16.90
CA ASN A 4 -46.81 -12.75 18.34
C ASN A 4 -45.91 -11.56 18.74
N SER A 5 -46.28 -10.80 19.78
CA SER A 5 -45.50 -9.66 20.30
C SER A 5 -44.09 -10.07 20.73
N ARG A 6 -43.92 -11.29 21.26
CA ARG A 6 -42.61 -11.86 21.61
C ARG A 6 -41.70 -12.04 20.39
N VAL A 7 -42.27 -12.49 19.27
CA VAL A 7 -41.54 -12.69 18.01
C VAL A 7 -41.09 -11.35 17.43
N ARG A 8 -41.94 -10.31 17.50
CA ARG A 8 -41.53 -8.94 17.10
C ARG A 8 -40.37 -8.42 17.94
N LEU A 9 -40.37 -8.65 19.25
CA LEU A 9 -39.29 -8.22 20.12
C LEU A 9 -37.98 -8.96 19.82
N GLN A 10 -38.04 -10.28 19.61
CA GLN A 10 -36.88 -11.09 19.22
C GLN A 10 -36.23 -10.58 17.94
N PHE A 11 -37.02 -10.28 16.90
CA PHE A 11 -36.48 -9.71 15.66
C PHE A 11 -35.82 -8.34 15.88
N ARG A 12 -36.42 -7.46 16.70
CA ARG A 12 -35.81 -6.14 17.01
C ARG A 12 -34.49 -6.27 17.75
N ILE A 13 -34.40 -7.19 18.73
CA ILE A 13 -33.16 -7.47 19.45
C ILE A 13 -32.12 -8.06 18.50
N GLN A 14 -32.49 -9.04 17.68
CA GLN A 14 -31.57 -9.65 16.70
C GLN A 14 -31.01 -8.60 15.73
N SER A 15 -31.86 -7.74 15.18
CA SER A 15 -31.43 -6.66 14.30
C SER A 15 -30.56 -5.64 15.02
N GLY A 16 -30.87 -5.29 16.27
CA GLY A 16 -30.06 -4.38 17.08
C GLY A 16 -28.67 -4.96 17.40
N VAL A 17 -28.61 -6.23 17.80
CA VAL A 17 -27.35 -6.95 18.04
C VAL A 17 -26.53 -7.05 16.75
N PHE A 18 -27.16 -7.42 15.63
CA PHE A 18 -26.49 -7.46 14.33
C PHE A 18 -25.91 -6.10 13.95
N LEU A 19 -26.69 -5.02 14.08
CA LEU A 19 -26.23 -3.67 13.75
C LEU A 19 -25.06 -3.24 14.63
N LEU A 20 -25.12 -3.52 15.94
CA LEU A 20 -24.02 -3.23 16.86
C LEU A 20 -22.75 -4.00 16.49
N LEU A 21 -22.86 -5.29 16.20
CA LEU A 21 -21.72 -6.11 15.77
C LEU A 21 -21.15 -5.64 14.44
N PHE A 22 -22.02 -5.26 13.49
CA PHE A 22 -21.62 -4.76 12.18
C PHE A 22 -20.86 -3.43 12.31
N ILE A 23 -21.37 -2.48 13.12
CA ILE A 23 -20.66 -1.23 13.40
C ILE A 23 -19.32 -1.52 14.09
N GLY A 24 -19.29 -2.42 15.08
CA GLY A 24 -18.06 -2.84 15.74
C GLY A 24 -17.03 -3.40 14.76
N LEU A 25 -17.47 -4.22 13.81
CA LEU A 25 -16.63 -4.74 12.74
C LEU A 25 -16.08 -3.60 11.85
N LEU A 26 -16.91 -2.64 11.46
CA LEU A 26 -16.47 -1.49 10.66
C LEU A 26 -15.41 -0.64 11.40
N VAL A 27 -15.61 -0.39 12.70
CA VAL A 27 -14.62 0.32 13.53
C VAL A 27 -13.32 -0.46 13.63
N ALA A 28 -13.40 -1.77 13.85
CA ALA A 28 -12.21 -2.63 13.91
C ALA A 28 -11.45 -2.63 12.57
N LEU A 29 -12.15 -2.72 11.43
CA LEU A 29 -11.56 -2.65 10.10
C LEU A 29 -10.94 -1.28 9.81
N ALA A 30 -11.61 -0.18 10.19
CA ALA A 30 -11.08 1.16 10.02
C ALA A 30 -9.79 1.36 10.85
N TRP A 31 -9.80 0.90 12.11
CA TRP A 31 -8.61 0.95 12.96
C TRP A 31 -7.46 0.11 12.40
N LEU A 32 -7.75 -1.10 11.93
CA LEU A 32 -6.76 -1.99 11.32
C LEU A 32 -6.18 -1.40 10.03
N SER A 33 -7.02 -0.78 9.20
CA SER A 33 -6.62 -0.12 7.95
C SER A 33 -5.65 1.04 8.18
N ASN A 34 -5.78 1.77 9.29
CA ASN A 34 -4.87 2.88 9.61
C ASN A 34 -3.53 2.37 10.17
N ARG A 35 -3.52 1.20 10.83
CA ARG A 35 -2.30 0.63 11.41
C ARG A 35 -1.48 -0.19 10.42
N TYR A 36 -2.15 -0.83 9.46
CA TYR A 36 -1.52 -1.67 8.44
C TYR A 36 -1.96 -1.21 7.05
N PRO A 37 -1.26 -0.23 6.46
CA PRO A 37 -1.53 0.20 5.09
C PRO A 37 -1.19 -0.95 4.14
N LEU A 38 -2.19 -1.76 3.79
CA LEU A 38 -2.06 -2.84 2.81
C LEU A 38 -2.33 -2.25 1.42
N THR A 39 -1.27 -1.95 0.67
CA THR A 39 -1.41 -1.53 -0.73
C THR A 39 -1.53 -2.76 -1.61
N VAL A 40 -2.74 -3.04 -2.11
CA VAL A 40 -2.98 -4.12 -3.08
C VAL A 40 -3.05 -3.51 -4.47
N ASP A 41 -2.12 -3.91 -5.33
CA ASP A 41 -2.13 -3.54 -6.73
C ASP A 41 -3.18 -4.37 -7.49
N MET A 42 -4.28 -3.71 -7.87
CA MET A 42 -5.41 -4.30 -8.60
C MET A 42 -5.21 -4.26 -10.12
N SER A 43 -4.05 -3.81 -10.62
CA SER A 43 -3.79 -3.80 -12.06
C SER A 43 -3.64 -5.22 -12.61
N ALA A 44 -4.05 -5.43 -13.87
CA ALA A 44 -3.80 -6.69 -14.56
C ALA A 44 -2.30 -7.01 -14.51
N ASN A 45 -1.95 -8.17 -13.94
CA ASN A 45 -0.57 -8.63 -13.71
C ASN A 45 0.27 -7.76 -12.74
N GLN A 46 -0.34 -7.04 -11.79
CA GLN A 46 0.39 -6.34 -10.71
C GLN A 46 1.50 -5.39 -11.24
N ARG A 47 1.21 -4.69 -12.33
CA ARG A 47 2.21 -3.89 -13.08
C ARG A 47 2.69 -2.63 -12.35
N ASN A 48 2.04 -2.26 -11.25
CA ASN A 48 2.35 -1.08 -10.45
C ASN A 48 2.93 -1.42 -9.07
N SER A 49 3.20 -2.69 -8.80
CA SER A 49 3.87 -3.14 -7.59
C SER A 49 5.15 -3.89 -7.93
N LEU A 50 6.10 -3.91 -6.99
CA LEU A 50 7.30 -4.74 -7.15
C LEU A 50 6.88 -6.21 -7.13
N SER A 51 7.42 -7.01 -8.05
CA SER A 51 7.18 -8.45 -8.07
C SER A 51 7.58 -9.11 -6.74
N GLN A 52 7.00 -10.25 -6.39
CA GLN A 52 7.40 -10.97 -5.17
C GLN A 52 8.89 -11.31 -5.16
N GLU A 53 9.48 -11.63 -6.30
CA GLU A 53 10.93 -11.93 -6.38
C GLU A 53 11.78 -10.68 -6.16
N SER A 54 11.37 -9.53 -6.70
CA SER A 54 12.03 -8.25 -6.41
C SER A 54 11.94 -7.91 -4.92
N GLN A 55 10.80 -8.17 -4.28
CA GLN A 55 10.61 -7.95 -2.84
C GLN A 55 11.59 -8.79 -2.02
N ARG A 56 11.67 -10.10 -2.28
CA ARG A 56 12.61 -11.00 -1.58
C ARG A 56 14.07 -10.58 -1.75
N LEU A 57 14.45 -10.14 -2.94
CA LEU A 57 15.81 -9.66 -3.20
C LEU A 57 16.11 -8.40 -2.38
N ILE A 58 15.20 -7.44 -2.35
CA ILE A 58 15.36 -6.18 -1.62
C ILE A 58 15.43 -6.40 -0.10
N GLU A 59 14.65 -7.35 0.42
CA GLU A 59 14.69 -7.74 1.83
C GLU A 59 16.03 -8.35 2.25
N SER A 60 16.78 -8.94 1.31
CA SER A 60 18.13 -9.48 1.57
C SER A 60 19.24 -8.43 1.63
N ILE A 61 18.95 -7.15 1.35
CA ILE A 61 19.94 -6.06 1.38
C ILE A 61 20.14 -5.58 2.82
N GLU A 62 21.21 -6.05 3.44
CA GLU A 62 21.59 -5.69 4.82
C GLU A 62 22.44 -4.41 4.90
N LEU A 63 23.20 -4.12 3.85
CA LEU A 63 24.10 -2.97 3.76
C LEU A 63 23.40 -1.77 3.10
N PRO A 64 23.78 -0.53 3.44
CA PRO A 64 23.25 0.65 2.78
C PRO A 64 23.61 0.63 1.28
N LEU A 65 22.60 0.79 0.43
CA LEU A 65 22.75 0.84 -1.03
C LEU A 65 22.40 2.24 -1.52
N GLU A 66 23.33 2.89 -2.19
CA GLU A 66 23.12 4.21 -2.79
C GLU A 66 23.00 4.09 -4.32
N ILE A 67 21.88 4.56 -4.86
CA ILE A 67 21.58 4.54 -6.29
C ILE A 67 21.62 5.98 -6.80
N THR A 68 22.51 6.23 -7.77
CA THR A 68 22.59 7.53 -8.44
C THR A 68 22.02 7.42 -9.84
N LEU A 69 20.95 8.16 -10.11
CA LEU A 69 20.32 8.22 -11.42
C LEU A 69 20.78 9.46 -12.18
N PHE A 70 21.52 9.22 -13.26
CA PHE A 70 21.90 10.25 -14.22
C PHE A 70 20.86 10.31 -15.33
N VAL A 71 19.92 11.24 -15.23
CA VAL A 71 18.91 11.43 -16.26
C VAL A 71 18.66 12.92 -16.46
N SER A 72 18.69 13.37 -17.72
CA SER A 72 18.40 14.78 -18.03
C SER A 72 16.97 15.13 -17.60
N PRO A 73 16.73 16.33 -17.04
CA PRO A 73 15.41 16.78 -16.61
C PRO A 73 14.34 16.75 -17.71
N ILE A 74 14.76 16.88 -18.97
CA ILE A 74 13.87 16.92 -20.14
C ILE A 74 13.47 15.50 -20.58
N ASN A 75 14.12 14.46 -20.05
CA ASN A 75 13.82 13.08 -20.40
C ASN A 75 12.45 12.66 -19.85
N GLN A 76 11.57 12.20 -20.74
CA GLN A 76 10.22 11.76 -20.40
C GLN A 76 10.18 10.54 -19.47
N SER A 77 11.27 9.78 -19.38
CA SER A 77 11.38 8.61 -18.51
C SER A 77 11.77 8.94 -17.07
N LYS A 78 12.22 10.17 -16.79
CA LYS A 78 12.64 10.60 -15.44
C LYS A 78 11.57 10.35 -14.38
N PRO A 79 10.30 10.77 -14.57
CA PRO A 79 9.25 10.56 -13.57
C PRO A 79 8.95 9.07 -13.32
N LEU A 80 9.03 8.25 -14.39
CA LEU A 80 8.81 6.81 -14.30
C LEU A 80 9.92 6.13 -13.48
N LEU A 81 11.17 6.50 -13.71
CA LEU A 81 12.32 5.98 -12.98
C LEU A 81 12.32 6.43 -11.52
N GLU A 82 12.04 7.70 -11.25
CA GLU A 82 11.89 8.23 -9.89
C GLU A 82 10.79 7.47 -9.13
N THR A 83 9.60 7.33 -9.72
CA THR A 83 8.50 6.57 -9.12
C THR A 83 8.88 5.10 -8.87
N LEU A 84 9.69 4.50 -9.74
CA LEU A 84 10.17 3.14 -9.55
C LEU A 84 11.10 3.07 -8.33
N PHE A 85 12.13 3.89 -8.26
CA PHE A 85 13.11 3.87 -7.17
C PHE A 85 12.51 4.27 -5.82
N GLU A 86 11.53 5.17 -5.80
CA GLU A 86 10.74 5.48 -4.60
C GLU A 86 10.05 4.23 -4.03
N ARG A 87 9.51 3.34 -4.89
CA ARG A 87 8.91 2.07 -4.43
C ARG A 87 9.94 1.12 -3.81
N TYR A 88 11.18 1.12 -4.30
CA TYR A 88 12.27 0.36 -3.68
C TYR A 88 12.61 0.92 -2.29
N GLN A 89 12.76 2.24 -2.18
CA GLN A 89 13.06 2.92 -0.91
C GLN A 89 11.95 2.75 0.14
N GLN A 90 10.68 2.82 -0.26
CA GLN A 90 9.54 2.59 0.64
C GLN A 90 9.53 1.18 1.26
N ARG A 91 10.11 0.19 0.57
CA ARG A 91 10.18 -1.20 1.02
C ARG A 91 11.42 -1.50 1.87
N GLN A 92 12.53 -0.80 1.61
CA GLN A 92 13.77 -0.99 2.33
C GLN A 92 14.43 0.35 2.65
N PRO A 93 14.41 0.82 3.92
CA PRO A 93 14.98 2.11 4.30
C PRO A 93 16.51 2.20 4.11
N ASN A 94 17.21 1.07 3.95
CA ASN A 94 18.64 1.04 3.63
C ASN A 94 18.96 1.44 2.18
N ILE A 95 17.95 1.58 1.32
CA ILE A 95 18.13 2.03 -0.06
C ILE A 95 17.96 3.55 -0.13
N SER A 96 19.02 4.21 -0.58
CA SER A 96 19.09 5.64 -0.88
C SER A 96 19.04 5.84 -2.39
N PHE A 97 18.30 6.85 -2.85
CA PHE A 97 18.23 7.23 -4.25
C PHE A 97 18.47 8.74 -4.40
N GLN A 98 19.32 9.10 -5.35
CA GLN A 98 19.52 10.49 -5.77
C GLN A 98 19.43 10.62 -7.30
N SER A 99 18.74 11.65 -7.78
CA SER A 99 18.73 12.02 -9.19
C SER A 99 19.70 13.16 -9.43
N LEU A 100 20.66 12.95 -10.32
CA LEU A 100 21.59 13.98 -10.79
C LEU A 100 21.28 14.36 -12.24
N ASN A 101 21.36 15.66 -12.52
CA ASN A 101 21.30 16.16 -13.88
C ASN A 101 22.68 15.99 -14.53
N PRO A 102 22.86 15.11 -15.54
CA PRO A 102 24.15 14.93 -16.19
C PRO A 102 24.68 16.21 -16.83
N ASP A 103 23.79 17.14 -17.23
CA ASP A 103 24.19 18.42 -17.83
C ASP A 103 24.88 19.36 -16.82
N LEU A 104 24.72 19.12 -15.51
CA LEU A 104 25.33 19.88 -14.41
C LEU A 104 26.52 19.14 -13.76
N TYR A 105 26.75 17.87 -14.11
CA TYR A 105 27.78 17.01 -13.54
C TYR A 105 28.46 16.21 -14.68
N PRO A 106 29.36 16.83 -15.46
CA PRO A 106 29.96 16.23 -16.65
C PRO A 106 31.16 15.28 -16.40
N ASP A 107 31.41 14.88 -15.15
CA ASP A 107 32.54 14.02 -14.77
C ASP A 107 32.29 12.51 -15.03
#